data_AF-A0A963RSR7-F1
#
_entry.id   AF-A0A963RSR7-F1
#
_cell.length_a   1.000
_cell.length_b   1.000
_cell.length_c   1.000
_cell.angle_alpha   90.00
_cell.angle_beta   90.00
_cell.angle_gamma   90.00
#
_symmetry.space_group_name_H-M   'P 1'
#
loop_
_entity.id
_entity.type
_entity.pdbx_description
1 polymer ?
#
loop_
_entity_poly.entity_id
_entity_poly.type
_entity_poly.pdbx_seq_one_letter_code
_entity_poly.pdbx_strand_id
1 'polypeptide(L)'
;AAFEQGGRADLAAKEAAELTVLQAYLPQRLSADEIAAEVKAIVAELGAKGPGDMGKVMGAVKARLAGKADMGQVSAAVKAALAG
;
A
#
# COMPACT_ATOMS: atom_id res chain seq x y z
N ALA A 1 10.74 -13.59 -22.69
CA ALA A 1 10.67 -14.86 -21.95
C ALA A 1 10.18 -15.94 -22.91
N ALA A 2 10.93 -17.02 -23.09
CA ALA A 2 10.55 -18.14 -23.93
C ALA A 2 9.68 -19.10 -23.10
N PHE A 3 8.56 -19.56 -23.68
CA PHE A 3 7.74 -20.75 -23.38
C PHE A 3 6.23 -20.49 -23.58
N GLU A 4 5.84 -20.01 -24.77
CA GLU A 4 4.45 -19.91 -25.24
C GLU A 4 3.99 -21.13 -26.09
N GLN A 5 4.69 -22.26 -26.02
CA GLN A 5 4.36 -23.44 -26.84
C GLN A 5 4.13 -24.67 -25.99
N GLY A 6 2.84 -24.98 -25.76
CA GLY A 6 2.43 -26.31 -25.32
C GLY A 6 1.18 -26.29 -24.45
N GLY A 7 0.01 -25.97 -25.02
CA GLY A 7 -1.30 -26.52 -24.64
C GLY A 7 -1.69 -26.64 -23.16
N ARG A 8 -1.09 -25.87 -22.25
CA ARG A 8 -1.25 -25.99 -20.79
C ARG A 8 -1.90 -24.74 -20.19
N ALA A 9 -2.90 -24.19 -20.88
CA ALA A 9 -3.73 -23.10 -20.35
C ALA A 9 -4.39 -23.48 -19.01
N ASP A 10 -4.63 -24.78 -18.78
CA ASP A 10 -5.24 -25.32 -17.56
C ASP A 10 -4.37 -25.16 -16.30
N LEU A 11 -3.04 -25.17 -16.46
CA LEU A 11 -2.10 -25.06 -15.33
C LEU A 11 -1.85 -23.60 -14.91
N ALA A 12 -1.86 -22.66 -15.87
CA ALA A 12 -1.81 -21.24 -15.56
C ALA A 12 -3.07 -20.76 -14.81
N ALA A 13 -4.24 -21.35 -15.12
CA ALA A 13 -5.49 -21.05 -14.41
C ALA A 13 -5.48 -21.56 -12.95
N LYS A 14 -4.86 -22.73 -12.69
CA LYS A 14 -4.69 -23.26 -11.34
C LYS A 14 -3.73 -22.43 -10.49
N GLU A 15 -2.61 -21.97 -11.03
CA GLU A 15 -1.68 -21.09 -10.31
C GLU A 15 -2.34 -19.74 -9.93
N ALA A 16 -3.18 -19.18 -10.81
CA ALA A 16 -3.93 -17.95 -10.51
C ALA A 16 -5.01 -18.14 -9.42
N ALA A 17 -5.66 -19.31 -9.37
CA ALA A 17 -6.64 -19.63 -8.34
C ALA A 17 -5.99 -19.84 -6.95
N GLU A 18 -4.83 -20.48 -6.89
CA GLU A 18 -4.09 -20.69 -5.63
C GLU A 18 -3.55 -19.38 -5.04
N LEU A 19 -3.12 -18.43 -5.88
CA LEU A 19 -2.74 -17.07 -5.46
C LEU A 19 -3.91 -16.29 -4.82
N THR A 20 -5.13 -16.53 -5.28
CA THR A 20 -6.34 -15.85 -4.76
C THR A 20 -6.71 -16.39 -3.37
N VAL A 21 -6.56 -17.70 -3.15
CA VAL A 21 -6.81 -18.33 -1.84
C VAL A 21 -5.79 -17.87 -0.79
N LEU A 22 -4.51 -17.75 -1.16
CA LEU A 22 -3.48 -17.23 -0.22
C LEU A 22 -3.68 -15.74 0.12
N GLN A 23 -4.15 -14.92 -0.82
CA GLN A 23 -4.51 -13.53 -0.56
C GLN A 23 -5.74 -13.38 0.35
N ALA A 24 -6.63 -14.37 0.42
CA ALA A 24 -7.77 -14.36 1.34
C ALA A 24 -7.37 -14.53 2.82
N TYR A 25 -6.16 -15.04 3.09
CA TYR A 25 -5.64 -15.23 4.45
C TYR A 25 -4.66 -14.14 4.91
N LEU A 26 -4.22 -13.24 4.03
CA LEU A 26 -3.49 -12.02 4.41
C LEU A 26 -4.43 -10.82 4.32
N PRO A 27 -4.47 -9.91 5.31
CA PRO A 27 -5.14 -8.63 5.12
C PRO A 27 -4.54 -7.96 3.89
N GLN A 28 -5.36 -7.69 2.87
CA GLN A 28 -4.92 -7.06 1.63
C GLN A 28 -4.13 -5.81 1.97
N ARG A 29 -2.90 -5.75 1.47
CA ARG A 29 -2.07 -4.56 1.60
C ARG A 29 -2.71 -3.45 0.77
N LEU A 30 -2.78 -2.25 1.33
CA LEU A 30 -3.22 -1.07 0.60
C LEU A 30 -2.34 -0.85 -0.62
N SER A 31 -2.97 -0.50 -1.73
CA SER A 31 -2.31 -0.01 -2.93
C SER A 31 -1.66 1.35 -2.69
N ALA A 32 -0.79 1.78 -3.61
CA ALA A 32 -0.14 3.09 -3.54
C ALA A 32 -1.15 4.25 -3.50
N ASP A 33 -2.24 4.13 -4.26
CA ASP A 33 -3.30 5.16 -4.33
C ASP A 33 -4.08 5.23 -3.02
N GLU A 34 -4.42 4.08 -2.42
CA GLU A 34 -5.09 4.02 -1.12
C GLU A 34 -4.19 4.55 0.00
N ILE A 35 -2.88 4.24 -0.04
CA ILE A 35 -1.90 4.81 0.89
C ILE A 35 -1.87 6.34 0.77
N ALA A 36 -1.82 6.86 -0.45
CA ALA A 36 -1.78 8.31 -0.67
C ALA A 36 -3.07 8.99 -0.19
N ALA A 37 -4.23 8.37 -0.42
CA ALA A 37 -5.52 8.87 0.04
C ALA A 37 -5.60 8.91 1.58
N GLU A 38 -5.22 7.82 2.25
CA GLU A 38 -5.23 7.74 3.71
C GLU A 38 -4.25 8.73 4.34
N VAL A 39 -3.04 8.87 3.77
CA VAL A 39 -2.05 9.86 4.22
C VAL A 39 -2.60 11.28 4.10
N LYS A 40 -3.24 11.63 2.99
CA LYS A 40 -3.88 12.96 2.82
C LYS A 40 -4.98 13.19 3.86
N ALA A 41 -5.80 12.18 4.13
CA ALA A 41 -6.85 12.26 5.14
C ALA A 41 -6.24 12.51 6.54
N ILE A 42 -5.18 11.79 6.90
CA ILE A 42 -4.48 11.96 8.18
C ILE A 42 -3.84 13.35 8.27
N VAL A 43 -3.19 13.83 7.21
CA VAL A 43 -2.60 15.18 7.17
C VAL A 43 -3.67 16.26 7.40
N ALA A 44 -4.82 16.13 6.74
CA ALA A 44 -5.95 17.05 6.91
C ALA A 44 -6.56 16.98 8.32
N GLU A 45 -6.78 15.77 8.86
CA GLU A 45 -7.31 15.55 10.21
C GLU A 45 -6.41 16.16 11.29
N LEU A 46 -5.09 16.03 11.11
CA LEU A 46 -4.11 16.56 12.05
C LEU A 46 -3.84 18.06 11.85
N GLY A 47 -4.42 18.67 10.80
CA GLY A 47 -4.16 20.05 10.42
C GLY A 47 -2.68 20.32 10.13
N ALA A 48 -1.96 19.32 9.65
CA ALA A 48 -0.53 19.42 9.36
C ALA A 48 -0.30 20.29 8.12
N LYS A 49 0.64 21.23 8.21
CA LYS A 49 0.86 22.27 7.19
C LYS A 49 2.26 22.27 6.60
N GLY A 50 3.13 21.37 7.03
CA GLY A 50 4.45 21.27 6.42
C GLY A 50 5.42 20.33 7.12
N PRO A 51 6.71 20.43 6.79
CA PRO A 51 7.74 19.49 7.26
C PRO A 51 7.89 19.42 8.79
N GLY A 52 7.53 20.49 9.51
CA GLY A 52 7.55 20.51 10.99
C GLY A 52 6.57 19.51 11.62
N ASP A 53 5.50 19.15 10.91
CA ASP A 53 4.48 18.21 11.39
C ASP A 53 4.81 16.74 11.07
N MET A 54 5.95 16.49 10.42
CA MET A 54 6.37 15.16 9.97
C MET A 54 6.31 14.11 11.08
N GLY A 55 6.80 14.44 12.28
CA GLY A 55 6.78 13.52 13.42
C GLY A 55 5.36 13.16 13.87
N LYS A 56 4.46 14.15 13.89
CA LYS A 56 3.05 13.99 14.27
C LYS A 56 2.31 13.13 13.25
N VAL A 57 2.45 13.45 11.96
CA VAL A 57 1.83 12.70 10.87
C VAL A 57 2.37 11.27 10.83
N MET A 58 3.69 11.08 10.93
CA MET A 58 4.25 9.72 10.93
C MET A 58 3.80 8.87 12.11
N GLY A 59 3.59 9.46 13.29
CA GLY A 59 3.02 8.74 14.44
C GLY A 59 1.63 8.19 14.14
N ALA A 60 0.74 9.04 13.61
CA ALA A 60 -0.63 8.66 13.27
C ALA A 60 -0.70 7.63 12.13
N VAL A 61 0.10 7.82 11.08
CA VAL A 61 0.10 6.89 9.95
C VAL A 61 0.65 5.53 10.34
N LYS A 62 1.71 5.46 11.17
CA LYS A 62 2.18 4.18 11.72
C LYS A 62 1.09 3.48 12.54
N ALA A 63 0.35 4.21 13.38
CA ALA A 63 -0.72 3.62 14.17
C ALA A 63 -1.86 3.05 13.30
N ARG A 64 -2.22 3.71 12.19
CA ARG A 64 -3.33 3.28 11.32
C ARG A 64 -2.94 2.26 10.26
N LEU A 65 -1.73 2.39 9.69
CA LEU A 65 -1.29 1.66 8.51
C LEU A 65 -0.24 0.57 8.79
N ALA A 66 0.26 0.45 10.03
CA ALA A 66 1.15 -0.66 10.38
C ALA A 66 0.48 -2.01 10.07
N GLY A 67 1.20 -2.88 9.35
CA GLY A 67 0.69 -4.19 8.91
C GLY A 67 -0.31 -4.15 7.76
N LYS A 68 -0.82 -2.97 7.37
CA LYS A 68 -1.79 -2.78 6.27
C LYS A 68 -1.17 -2.17 5.01
N ALA A 69 -0.04 -1.48 5.14
CA ALA A 69 0.66 -0.85 4.02
C ALA A 69 2.16 -1.14 4.07
N ASP A 70 2.86 -0.91 2.96
CA ASP A 70 4.31 -0.83 2.92
C ASP A 70 4.79 0.48 3.57
N MET A 71 5.65 0.38 4.58
CA MET A 71 6.09 1.56 5.34
C MET A 71 7.05 2.46 4.55
N GLY A 72 7.70 1.93 3.50
CA GLY A 72 8.49 2.73 2.57
C GLY A 72 7.59 3.62 1.72
N GLN A 73 6.53 3.05 1.14
CA GLN A 73 5.51 3.78 0.37
C GLN A 73 4.78 4.82 1.22
N VAL A 74 4.40 4.44 2.44
CA VAL A 74 3.81 5.36 3.42
C VAL A 74 4.73 6.56 3.69
N SER A 75 6.01 6.31 3.96
CA SER A 75 6.96 7.39 4.29
C SER A 75 7.17 8.34 3.09
N ALA A 76 7.17 7.80 1.87
CA ALA A 76 7.24 8.59 0.65
C ALA A 76 5.98 9.44 0.45
N ALA A 77 4.80 8.86 0.66
CA ALA A 77 3.52 9.56 0.55
C ALA A 77 3.39 10.70 1.58
N VAL A 78 3.83 10.47 2.83
CA VAL A 78 3.82 11.52 3.88
C VAL A 78 4.74 12.67 3.52
N LYS A 79 5.96 12.37 3.03
CA LYS A 79 6.87 13.41 2.55
C LYS A 79 6.25 14.21 1.41
N ALA A 80 5.65 13.55 0.42
CA ALA A 80 5.00 14.22 -0.69
C ALA A 80 3.84 15.12 -0.22
N ALA A 81 3.03 14.66 0.74
CA ALA A 81 1.89 15.41 1.26
C ALA A 81 2.29 16.65 2.09
N LEU A 82 3.48 16.65 2.68
CA LEU A 82 3.99 17.74 3.55
C LEU A 82 5.05 18.63 2.87
N ALA A 83 5.43 18.33 1.63
CA ALA A 83 6.43 19.11 0.87
C ALA A 83 5.82 20.23 0.02
N GLY A 84 4.48 20.36 -0.01
CA GLY A 84 3.78 21.52 -0.58
C GLY A 84 3.65 22.64 0.44
#